data_AF-A0A8J7BW46-F1
#
_entry.id   AF-A0A8J7BW46-F1
#
_cell.length_a   1.000
_cell.length_b   1.000
_cell.length_c   1.000
_cell.angle_alpha   90.00
_cell.angle_beta   90.00
_cell.angle_gamma   90.00
#
_symmetry.space_group_name_H-M   'P 1'
#
loop_
_entity.id
_entity.type
_entity.pdbx_description
1 polymer ?
#
loop_
_entity_poly.entity_id
_entity_poly.type
_entity_poly.pdbx_seq_one_letter_code
_entity_poly.pdbx_strand_id
1 'polypeptide(L)'
;MYLLDTNHCSYIINNTPNVIAALQSRSGSDIGVSIITYGELLYMTEKSERVAQNLAAVQAFLKGKNYSRESGFTGSKSVDKVL
;
A
#
# COMPACT_ATOMS: atom_id res chain seq x y z
N MET A 1 -2.05 -16.56 -3.52
CA MET A 1 -2.77 -15.28 -3.29
C MET A 1 -2.54 -14.87 -1.84
N TYR A 2 -2.18 -13.62 -1.60
CA TYR A 2 -2.01 -13.02 -0.28
C TYR A 2 -2.97 -11.86 -0.11
N LEU A 3 -3.57 -11.74 1.06
CA LEU A 3 -4.43 -10.62 1.43
C LEU A 3 -3.69 -9.80 2.49
N LEU A 4 -3.47 -8.51 2.22
CA LEU A 4 -2.77 -7.64 3.16
C LEU A 4 -3.73 -7.15 4.24
N ASP A 5 -3.25 -7.12 5.48
CA ASP A 5 -3.91 -6.41 6.57
C ASP A 5 -3.53 -4.92 6.57
N THR A 6 -4.17 -4.18 7.47
CA THR A 6 -4.02 -2.73 7.58
C THR A 6 -2.63 -2.30 8.05
N ASN A 7 -2.01 -3.09 8.93
CA ASN A 7 -0.65 -2.82 9.42
C ASN A 7 0.36 -2.92 8.27
N HIS A 8 0.33 -4.01 7.51
CA HIS A 8 1.20 -4.23 6.36
C HIS A 8 0.96 -3.18 5.27
N CYS A 9 -0.29 -2.82 4.99
CA CYS A 9 -0.59 -1.71 4.06
C CYS A 9 0.06 -0.41 4.52
N SER A 10 -0.07 -0.05 5.81
CA SER A 10 0.54 1.17 6.35
C SER A 10 2.08 1.13 6.25
N TYR A 11 2.71 -0.02 6.50
CA TYR A 11 4.16 -0.15 6.39
C TYR A 11 4.66 -0.02 4.96
N ILE A 12 3.92 -0.56 3.98
CA ILE A 12 4.25 -0.40 2.56
C ILE A 12 4.09 1.05 2.14
N ILE A 13 2.99 1.71 2.51
CA ILE A 13 2.75 3.14 2.24
C ILE A 13 3.87 4.01 2.83
N ASN A 14 4.36 3.65 4.02
CA ASN A 14 5.45 4.34 4.71
C ASN A 14 6.86 3.92 4.24
N ASN A 15 6.98 3.12 3.17
CA ASN A 15 8.24 2.63 2.63
C ASN A 15 9.13 1.86 3.63
N THR A 16 8.53 0.99 4.46
CA THR A 16 9.26 0.20 5.44
C THR A 16 10.09 -0.90 4.73
N PRO A 17 11.44 -0.87 4.78
CA PRO A 17 12.28 -1.68 3.88
C PRO A 17 12.10 -3.20 3.99
N ASN A 18 12.00 -3.72 5.22
CA ASN A 18 11.82 -5.15 5.47
C ASN A 18 10.48 -5.68 4.94
N VAL A 19 9.41 -4.88 5.06
CA VAL A 19 8.09 -5.23 4.53
C VAL A 19 8.07 -5.17 3.01
N ILE A 20 8.71 -4.16 2.41
CA ILE A 20 8.86 -4.07 0.96
C ILE A 20 9.65 -5.27 0.41
N ALA A 21 10.78 -5.63 1.01
CA ALA A 21 11.58 -6.77 0.58
C ALA A 21 10.79 -8.09 0.67
N ALA A 22 9.99 -8.25 1.73
CA ALA A 22 9.09 -9.39 1.89
C ALA A 22 7.97 -9.40 0.83
N LEU A 23 7.45 -8.24 0.44
CA LEU A 23 6.45 -8.14 -0.63
C LEU A 23 7.07 -8.53 -1.98
N GLN A 24 8.27 -8.04 -2.27
CA GLN A 24 9.00 -8.30 -3.52
C GLN A 24 9.39 -9.77 -3.69
N SER A 25 9.79 -10.45 -2.62
CA SER A 25 10.11 -11.88 -2.67
C SER A 25 8.88 -12.75 -3.00
N ARG A 26 7.67 -12.19 -2.88
CA ARG A 26 6.40 -12.81 -3.23
C ARG A 26 5.83 -12.31 -4.56
N SER A 27 6.65 -11.66 -5.39
CA SER A 27 6.24 -11.09 -6.68
C SER A 27 5.58 -12.07 -7.66
N GLY A 28 5.75 -13.39 -7.50
CA GLY A 28 5.02 -14.39 -8.30
C GLY A 28 3.56 -14.64 -7.87
N SER A 29 3.10 -14.04 -6.76
CA SER A 29 1.76 -14.25 -6.21
C SER A 29 0.83 -13.05 -6.42
N ASP A 30 -0.46 -13.32 -6.53
CA ASP A 30 -1.50 -12.27 -6.48
C ASP A 30 -1.57 -11.68 -5.07
N ILE A 31 -1.60 -10.35 -5.00
CA ILE A 31 -1.69 -9.59 -3.74
C ILE A 31 -2.93 -8.71 -3.79
N GLY A 32 -3.80 -8.87 -2.80
CA GLY A 32 -5.04 -8.12 -2.66
C GLY A 32 -5.13 -7.38 -1.33
N VAL A 33 -6.13 -6.51 -1.23
CA VAL A 33 -6.54 -5.83 0.00
C VAL A 33 -8.04 -6.06 0.18
N SER A 34 -8.50 -6.35 1.39
CA SER A 34 -9.94 -6.47 1.65
C SER A 34 -10.62 -5.11 1.58
N ILE A 35 -11.90 -5.06 1.19
CA ILE A 35 -12.73 -3.87 1.31
C ILE A 35 -12.78 -3.32 2.75
N ILE A 36 -12.67 -4.18 3.76
CA ILE A 36 -12.59 -3.77 5.17
C ILE A 36 -11.29 -3.00 5.43
N THR A 37 -10.14 -3.57 5.05
CA THR A 37 -8.83 -2.91 5.15
C THR A 37 -8.78 -1.61 4.35
N TYR A 38 -9.42 -1.57 3.18
CA TYR A 38 -9.55 -0.33 2.42
C TYR A 38 -10.34 0.74 3.19
N GLY A 39 -11.47 0.37 3.80
CA GLY A 39 -12.24 1.26 4.67
C GLY A 39 -11.45 1.78 5.86
N GLU A 40 -10.64 0.93 6.50
CA GLU A 40 -9.76 1.33 7.61
C GLU A 40 -8.68 2.32 7.16
N LEU A 41 -8.08 2.10 5.99
CA LEU A 41 -7.11 3.04 5.40
C LEU A 41 -7.76 4.41 5.14
N LEU A 42 -8.96 4.45 4.54
CA LEU A 42 -9.68 5.70 4.31
C LEU A 42 -10.06 6.40 5.63
N TYR A 43 -10.51 5.64 6.62
CA TYR A 43 -10.81 6.22 7.93
C TYR A 43 -9.57 6.87 8.56
N MET A 44 -8.41 6.22 8.47
CA MET A 44 -7.14 6.79 8.95
C MET A 44 -6.71 8.03 8.15
N THR A 45 -6.96 8.08 6.84
CA THR A 45 -6.66 9.28 6.04
C THR A 45 -7.49 10.47 6.50
N GLU A 46 -8.80 10.27 6.69
CA GLU A 46 -9.73 11.33 7.14
C GLU A 46 -9.42 11.80 8.56
N LYS A 47 -9.00 10.89 9.45
CA LYS A 47 -8.61 11.23 10.83
C LYS A 47 -7.29 12.01 10.92
N SER A 48 -6.44 11.95 9.89
CA SER A 48 -5.10 12.55 9.94
C SER A 48 -5.09 14.06 9.68
N GLU A 49 -4.10 14.78 10.19
CA GLU A 49 -3.89 16.20 9.87
C GLU A 49 -3.48 16.44 8.40
N ARG A 50 -3.07 15.38 7.69
CA ARG A 50 -2.52 15.43 6.32
C ARG A 50 -3.42 14.68 5.33
N VAL A 51 -4.74 14.87 5.44
CA VAL A 51 -5.78 14.12 4.69
C VAL A 51 -5.45 13.95 3.21
N ALA A 52 -5.26 15.06 2.47
CA ALA A 52 -5.04 15.02 1.02
C ALA A 52 -3.78 14.24 0.62
N GLN A 53 -2.72 14.34 1.42
CA GLN A 53 -1.44 13.68 1.16
C GLN A 53 -1.54 12.18 1.46
N ASN A 54 -2.19 11.82 2.56
CA ASN A 54 -2.38 10.42 2.94
C ASN A 54 -3.36 9.71 2.00
N LEU A 55 -4.43 10.38 1.55
CA LEU A 55 -5.34 9.86 0.54
C LEU A 55 -4.62 9.58 -0.78
N ALA A 56 -3.78 10.53 -1.24
CA ALA A 56 -2.97 10.33 -2.43
C ALA A 56 -2.02 9.13 -2.29
N ALA A 57 -1.42 8.92 -1.11
CA ALA A 57 -0.55 7.79 -0.84
C ALA A 57 -1.31 6.45 -0.85
N VAL A 58 -2.49 6.37 -0.22
CA VAL A 58 -3.35 5.16 -0.26
C VAL A 58 -3.77 4.85 -1.70
N GLN A 59 -4.19 5.86 -2.46
CA GLN A 59 -4.57 5.65 -3.87
C GLN A 59 -3.39 5.22 -4.74
N ALA A 60 -2.19 5.77 -4.49
CA ALA A 60 -0.97 5.37 -5.19
C ALA A 60 -0.64 3.91 -4.88
N PHE A 61 -0.67 3.51 -3.61
CA PHE A 61 -0.47 2.14 -3.16
C PHE A 61 -1.44 1.15 -3.82
N LEU A 62 -2.75 1.46 -3.86
CA LEU A 62 -3.74 0.60 -4.51
C LEU A 62 -3.55 0.50 -6.02
N LYS A 63 -3.04 1.56 -6.67
CA LYS A 63 -2.65 1.53 -8.09
C LYS A 63 -1.28 0.86 -8.32
N GLY A 64 -0.59 0.45 -7.25
CA GLY A 64 0.81 -0.01 -7.22
C GLY A 64 1.81 0.97 -7.74
N LYS A 65 1.49 2.25 -7.64
CA LYS A 65 2.48 3.31 -7.73
C LYS A 65 3.04 3.50 -6.33
N ASN A 66 4.27 3.06 -6.10
CA ASN A 66 4.96 3.43 -4.87
C ASN A 66 5.20 4.94 -4.89
N TYR A 67 4.57 5.66 -3.95
CA TYR A 67 4.76 7.10 -3.80
C TYR A 67 6.20 7.37 -3.38
N SER A 68 7.00 7.90 -4.31
CA SER A 68 8.39 8.27 -4.07
C SER A 68 8.43 9.67 -3.45
N ARG A 69 8.69 9.76 -2.13
CA ARG A 69 9.34 10.96 -1.58
C ARG A 69 10.83 10.79 -1.84
N GLU A 70 11.24 11.15 -3.05
CA GLU A 70 12.62 11.15 -3.55
C GLU A 70 13.24 9.76 -3.85
N SER A 71 13.83 9.67 -5.04
CA SER A 71 14.69 8.60 -5.61
C SER A 71 14.19 7.13 -5.72
N GLY A 72 13.81 6.76 -6.94
CA GLY A 72 14.32 5.57 -7.65
C GLY A 72 14.03 4.18 -7.07
N PHE A 73 12.85 3.63 -7.34
CA PHE A 73 12.64 2.18 -7.29
C PHE A 73 11.75 1.68 -8.44
N THR A 74 12.32 0.83 -9.30
CA THR A 74 11.67 0.17 -10.43
C THR A 74 11.25 -1.24 -10.03
N GLY A 75 10.08 -1.36 -9.42
CA GLY A 75 9.45 -2.65 -9.14
C GLY A 75 7.94 -2.50 -9.20
N SER A 76 7.35 -2.94 -10.31
CA SER A 76 5.92 -2.91 -10.60
C SER A 76 5.27 -4.13 -9.97
N LYS A 77 4.60 -3.97 -8.82
CA LYS A 77 3.43 -4.79 -8.48
C LYS A 77 2.50 -4.04 -7.56
N SER A 78 1.27 -3.90 -8.03
CA SER A 78 0.14 -3.23 -7.39
C SER A 78 -0.62 -4.19 -6.48
N VAL A 79 -1.41 -3.63 -5.58
CA VAL A 79 -2.58 -4.36 -5.08
C VAL A 79 -3.49 -4.53 -6.30
N ASP A 80 -3.59 -5.76 -6.81
CA ASP A 80 -4.23 -6.00 -8.10
C ASP A 80 -5.77 -6.03 -7.97
N LYS A 81 -6.29 -6.20 -6.75
CA LYS A 81 -7.74 -6.24 -6.45
C LYS A 81 -8.04 -5.75 -5.03
N VAL A 82 -9.09 -4.94 -4.92
CA VAL A 82 -9.83 -4.77 -3.66
C VAL A 82 -10.90 -5.87 -3.65
N LEU A 83 -10.84 -6.76 -2.67
CA LEU A 83 -11.70 -7.95 -2.54
C LEU A 83 -12.76 -7.77 -1.46
#